data_AF-A0A6C0LAL0-F1
#
_entry.id   AF-A0A6C0LAL0-F1
#
_cell.length_a   1.000
_cell.length_b   1.000
_cell.length_c   1.000
_cell.angle_alpha   90.00
_cell.angle_beta   90.00
_cell.angle_gamma   90.00
#
_symmetry.space_group_name_H-M   'P 1'
#
loop_
_entity.id
_entity.type
_entity.pdbx_description
1 polymer ?
#
loop_
_entity_poly.entity_id
_entity_poly.type
_entity_poly.pdbx_seq_one_letter_code
_entity_poly.pdbx_strand_id
1 'polypeptide(L)'
;MESPFAKHGQGSGSTFVLYLEPIMNPYFKSYQNVITLDRMPDGPLADMVTMVNLPKLSPFQEAGNGFGRGMGGSCIHVLLRYRKSSGLFSWKNSDIFMGTDDIPSVLGYLKANGYTIDTDLTKMMFKSRVEVGGISDKRFSGDRKVICFVSGGL
;
A
#
# COMPACT_ATOMS: atom_id res chain seq x y z
N MET A 1 -9.69 -14.42 22.61
CA MET A 1 -8.32 -13.94 22.88
C MET A 1 -7.88 -13.16 21.65
N GLU A 2 -7.61 -11.87 21.78
CA GLU A 2 -7.15 -11.05 20.65
C GLU A 2 -5.67 -11.30 20.41
N SER A 3 -5.25 -11.41 19.15
CA SER A 3 -3.84 -11.62 18.83
C SER A 3 -3.02 -10.37 19.22
N PRO A 4 -1.91 -10.50 19.96
CA PRO A 4 -1.03 -9.37 20.24
C PRO A 4 -0.43 -8.80 18.94
N PHE A 5 -0.35 -9.61 17.88
CA PHE A 5 0.10 -9.18 16.55
C PHE A 5 -1.00 -8.46 15.75
N ALA A 6 -2.28 -8.67 16.09
CA ALA A 6 -3.37 -7.90 15.48
C ALA A 6 -3.33 -6.44 15.94
N LYS A 7 -2.89 -6.16 17.17
CA LYS A 7 -2.73 -4.78 17.68
C LYS A 7 -1.69 -4.00 16.88
N HIS A 8 -0.55 -4.62 16.55
CA HIS A 8 0.46 -4.02 15.68
C HIS A 8 0.16 -4.14 14.19
N GLY A 9 -0.92 -4.84 13.81
CA GLY A 9 -1.33 -5.09 12.42
C GLY A 9 -2.63 -4.43 11.98
N GLN A 10 -3.48 -3.94 12.91
CA GLN A 10 -4.82 -3.42 12.62
C GLN A 10 -5.20 -2.11 13.33
N GLY A 11 -4.28 -1.40 14.00
CA GLY A 11 -4.58 -0.05 14.48
C GLY A 11 -3.56 0.49 15.48
N SER A 12 -3.11 1.73 15.24
CA SER A 12 -2.17 2.48 16.10
C SER A 12 -0.84 1.76 16.34
N GLY A 13 -0.14 1.47 15.23
CA GLY A 13 1.30 1.29 15.26
C GLY A 13 1.89 2.42 14.45
N SER A 14 2.85 3.15 15.02
CA SER A 14 3.57 4.22 14.32
C SER A 14 4.23 3.75 13.03
N THR A 15 4.36 2.42 12.82
CA THR A 15 5.07 1.83 11.69
C THR A 15 4.11 1.28 10.64
N PHE A 16 4.35 1.65 9.38
CA PHE A 16 3.68 1.13 8.20
C PHE A 16 4.72 0.75 7.13
N VAL A 17 4.28 0.03 6.11
CA VAL A 17 5.14 -0.45 5.02
C VAL A 17 4.66 0.12 3.70
N LEU A 18 5.60 0.65 2.92
CA LEU A 18 5.35 1.02 1.53
C LEU A 18 5.65 -0.17 0.63
N TYR A 19 4.73 -0.46 -0.29
CA TYR A 19 4.89 -1.45 -1.34
C TYR A 19 4.77 -0.80 -2.71
N LEU A 20 5.41 -1.41 -3.70
CA LEU A 20 5.14 -1.18 -5.11
C LEU A 20 4.29 -2.34 -5.61
N GLU A 21 3.11 -2.05 -6.12
CA GLU A 21 2.11 -3.06 -6.41
C GLU A 21 1.49 -2.84 -7.81
N PRO A 22 1.47 -3.86 -8.68
CA PRO A 22 0.87 -3.74 -10.00
C PRO A 22 -0.65 -3.82 -9.91
N ILE A 23 -1.32 -2.76 -10.33
CA ILE A 23 -2.79 -2.67 -10.33
C ILE A 23 -3.33 -2.44 -11.74
N MET A 24 -4.52 -2.97 -12.02
CA MET A 24 -5.21 -2.70 -13.29
C MET A 24 -5.94 -1.35 -13.20
N ASN A 25 -5.64 -0.45 -14.14
CA ASN A 25 -6.48 0.71 -14.37
C ASN A 25 -7.68 0.28 -15.23
N PRO A 26 -8.92 0.28 -14.69
CA PRO A 26 -10.09 -0.21 -15.42
C PRO A 26 -10.47 0.69 -16.61
N TYR A 27 -10.05 1.96 -16.62
CA TYR A 27 -10.34 2.90 -17.69
C TYR A 27 -9.43 2.69 -18.90
N PHE A 28 -8.12 2.63 -18.68
CA PHE A 28 -7.13 2.44 -19.75
C PHE A 28 -6.87 0.98 -20.10
N LYS A 29 -7.41 0.03 -19.31
CA LYS A 29 -7.19 -1.42 -19.45
C LYS A 29 -5.70 -1.78 -19.48
N SER A 30 -4.90 -1.05 -18.72
CA SER A 30 -3.45 -1.22 -18.59
C SER A 30 -3.06 -1.48 -17.15
N TYR A 31 -1.94 -2.19 -16.98
CA TYR A 31 -1.32 -2.37 -15.67
C TYR A 31 -0.40 -1.19 -15.38
N GLN A 32 -0.43 -0.71 -14.14
CA GLN A 32 0.47 0.32 -13.65
C GLN A 32 0.98 -0.06 -12.25
N ASN A 33 2.25 0.21 -12.01
CA ASN A 33 2.83 0.01 -10.68
C ASN A 33 2.53 1.24 -9.84
N VAL A 34 1.90 1.00 -8.69
CA VAL A 34 1.45 2.05 -7.79
C VAL A 34 1.98 1.79 -6.39
N ILE A 35 2.32 2.87 -5.68
CA ILE A 35 2.74 2.80 -4.29
C ILE A 35 1.51 2.55 -3.40
N THR A 36 1.54 1.45 -2.66
CA THR A 36 0.47 1.03 -1.74
C THR A 36 0.99 0.89 -0.32
N LEU A 37 0.07 0.90 0.63
CA LEU A 37 0.35 0.78 2.06
C LEU A 37 -0.34 -0.44 2.64
N ASP A 38 0.25 -1.08 3.66
CA ASP A 38 -0.44 -2.13 4.42
C ASP A 38 -1.62 -1.56 5.23
N ARG A 39 -1.47 -0.32 5.72
CA ARG A 39 -2.43 0.36 6.61
C ARG A 39 -2.52 1.86 6.32
N MET A 40 -3.49 2.52 6.95
CA MET A 40 -3.58 3.96 6.98
C MET A 40 -2.44 4.54 7.85
N PRO A 41 -1.63 5.48 7.34
CA PRO A 41 -0.59 6.13 8.12
C PRO A 41 -1.20 7.24 8.99
N ASP A 42 -0.51 7.61 10.06
CA ASP A 42 -0.81 8.80 10.85
C ASP A 42 -0.19 10.06 10.21
N GLY A 43 -0.62 11.25 10.66
CA GLY A 43 -0.06 12.53 10.23
C GLY A 43 -0.47 12.97 8.81
N PRO A 44 0.27 13.92 8.18
CA PRO A 44 -0.15 14.57 6.94
C PRO A 44 -0.16 13.65 5.71
N LEU A 45 0.48 12.47 5.77
CA LEU A 45 0.40 11.47 4.71
C LEU A 45 -1.01 10.86 4.60
N ALA A 46 -1.76 10.81 5.70
CA ALA A 46 -3.12 10.28 5.73
C ALA A 46 -4.06 10.99 4.75
N ASP A 47 -3.83 12.28 4.51
CA ASP A 47 -4.62 13.10 3.57
C ASP A 47 -4.37 12.74 2.10
N MET A 48 -3.30 12.01 1.81
CA MET A 48 -2.90 11.55 0.48
C MET A 48 -3.06 10.04 0.31
N VAL A 49 -3.65 9.34 1.28
CA VAL A 49 -3.93 7.91 1.19
C VAL A 49 -5.44 7.68 1.11
N THR A 50 -5.85 6.87 0.14
CA THR A 50 -7.25 6.45 -0.02
C THR A 50 -7.36 4.95 -0.20
N MET A 51 -8.51 4.39 0.15
CA MET A 51 -8.83 3.00 -0.15
C MET A 51 -9.42 2.88 -1.55
N VAL A 52 -8.93 1.92 -2.31
CA VAL A 52 -9.39 1.62 -3.66
C VAL A 52 -9.78 0.16 -3.75
N ASN A 53 -10.97 -0.11 -4.30
CA ASN A 53 -11.38 -1.48 -4.61
C ASN A 53 -10.82 -1.89 -5.97
N LEU A 54 -9.93 -2.88 -5.96
CA LEU A 54 -9.35 -3.41 -7.20
C LEU A 54 -10.21 -4.53 -7.79
N PRO A 55 -10.37 -4.57 -9.13
CA PRO A 55 -10.90 -5.74 -9.81
C PRO A 55 -9.90 -6.90 -9.81
N LYS A 56 -10.39 -8.12 -10.08
CA LYS A 56 -9.57 -9.31 -10.31
C LYS A 56 -8.58 -9.09 -11.46
N LEU A 57 -7.30 -9.37 -11.24
CA LEU A 57 -6.30 -9.38 -12.32
C LEU A 57 -6.31 -10.68 -13.12
N SER A 58 -6.82 -11.78 -12.53
CA SER A 58 -6.95 -13.07 -13.19
C SER A 58 -8.25 -13.79 -12.80
N PRO A 59 -8.90 -14.52 -13.72
CA PRO A 59 -10.06 -15.35 -13.39
C PRO A 59 -9.73 -16.48 -12.39
N PHE A 60 -8.46 -16.86 -12.28
CA PHE A 60 -7.97 -17.87 -11.33
C PHE A 60 -7.63 -17.29 -9.95
N GLN A 61 -7.70 -15.95 -9.78
CA GLN A 61 -7.55 -15.35 -8.46
C GLN A 61 -8.87 -15.48 -7.68
N GLU A 62 -8.84 -16.40 -6.73
CA GLU A 62 -9.83 -16.50 -5.67
C GLU A 62 -9.25 -15.82 -4.43
N ALA A 63 -9.95 -14.81 -3.89
CA ALA A 63 -9.62 -14.32 -2.56
C ALA A 63 -9.95 -15.48 -1.61
N GLY A 64 -8.90 -16.12 -1.08
CA GLY A 64 -9.00 -17.42 -0.45
C GLY A 64 -10.06 -17.45 0.64
N ASN A 65 -10.84 -18.54 0.67
CA ASN A 65 -11.85 -18.84 1.67
C ASN A 65 -11.24 -19.20 3.06
N GLY A 66 -10.09 -18.62 3.42
CA GLY A 66 -9.24 -19.01 4.54
C GLY A 66 -9.35 -18.09 5.76
N PHE A 67 -9.89 -18.62 6.86
CA PHE A 67 -9.76 -18.15 8.26
C PHE A 67 -9.95 -16.65 8.54
N GLY A 68 -10.84 -15.99 7.80
CA GLY A 68 -11.32 -14.64 8.11
C GLY A 68 -12.76 -14.52 7.63
N ARG A 69 -13.71 -14.54 8.56
CA ARG A 69 -15.14 -14.46 8.22
C ARG A 69 -15.45 -13.11 7.60
N GLY A 70 -15.89 -13.14 6.34
CA GLY A 70 -16.91 -12.25 5.82
C GLY A 70 -16.46 -10.88 5.30
N MET A 71 -17.05 -10.52 4.16
CA MET A 71 -17.30 -9.16 3.68
C MET A 71 -16.13 -8.36 3.07
N GLY A 72 -16.13 -8.33 1.73
CA GLY A 72 -16.30 -7.05 1.04
C GLY A 72 -15.04 -6.41 0.46
N GLY A 73 -14.77 -6.68 -0.82
CA GLY A 73 -13.88 -5.90 -1.68
C GLY A 73 -12.40 -5.96 -1.30
N SER A 74 -11.52 -6.17 -2.28
CA SER A 74 -10.08 -5.97 -2.07
C SER A 74 -9.77 -4.48 -2.02
N CYS A 75 -10.18 -3.84 -0.93
CA CYS A 75 -9.82 -2.46 -0.62
C CYS A 75 -8.34 -2.42 -0.24
N ILE A 76 -7.55 -1.71 -1.01
CA ILE A 76 -6.12 -1.49 -0.75
C ILE A 76 -5.87 -0.01 -0.48
N HIS A 77 -4.94 0.29 0.41
CA HIS A 77 -4.50 1.66 0.66
C HIS A 77 -3.54 2.08 -0.45
N VAL A 78 -3.92 3.10 -1.21
CA VAL A 78 -3.16 3.61 -2.34
C VAL A 78 -2.69 5.03 -2.03
N LEU A 79 -1.44 5.31 -2.37
CA LEU A 79 -0.87 6.65 -2.27
C LEU A 79 -1.26 7.49 -3.49
N LEU A 80 -1.90 8.62 -3.23
CA LEU A 80 -2.27 9.62 -4.21
C LEU A 80 -1.17 10.66 -4.35
N ARG A 81 -1.04 11.22 -5.56
CA ARG A 81 -0.15 12.36 -5.82
C ARG A 81 -0.66 13.65 -5.16
N TYR A 82 -1.97 13.79 -5.07
CA TYR A 82 -2.64 14.97 -4.51
C TYR A 82 -3.48 14.62 -3.29
N ARG A 83 -3.70 15.60 -2.41
CA ARG A 83 -4.61 15.45 -1.26
C ARG A 83 -6.01 15.05 -1.71
N LYS A 84 -6.69 14.21 -0.92
CA LYS A 84 -8.08 13.79 -1.15
C LYS A 84 -9.05 14.96 -1.34
N SER A 85 -8.84 16.05 -0.60
CA SER A 85 -9.67 17.26 -0.67
C SER A 85 -9.60 18.00 -2.01
N SER A 86 -8.62 17.69 -2.87
CA SER A 86 -8.50 18.28 -4.20
C SER A 86 -9.64 17.88 -5.16
N GLY A 87 -10.37 16.80 -4.85
CA GLY A 87 -11.43 16.29 -5.73
C GLY A 87 -10.93 15.67 -7.03
N LEU A 88 -9.60 15.52 -7.19
CA LEU A 88 -8.97 15.03 -8.43
C LEU A 88 -8.94 13.50 -8.53
N PHE A 89 -9.50 12.77 -7.57
CA PHE A 89 -9.50 11.31 -7.58
C PHE A 89 -10.39 10.78 -8.73
N SER A 90 -9.74 10.38 -9.82
CA SER A 90 -10.40 9.78 -10.97
C SER A 90 -9.46 8.81 -11.69
N TRP A 91 -9.95 7.62 -12.01
CA TRP A 91 -9.22 6.64 -12.81
C TRP A 91 -8.86 7.12 -14.23
N LYS A 92 -9.53 8.17 -14.71
CA LYS A 92 -9.21 8.85 -15.97
C LYS A 92 -7.93 9.66 -15.89
N ASN A 93 -7.57 10.10 -14.69
CA ASN A 93 -6.33 10.83 -14.45
C ASN A 93 -5.23 9.81 -14.18
N SER A 94 -4.40 9.54 -15.18
CA SER A 94 -3.28 8.60 -15.05
C SER A 94 -2.22 9.07 -14.04
N ASP A 95 -2.18 10.36 -13.71
CA ASP A 95 -1.20 10.95 -12.80
C ASP A 95 -1.68 11.04 -11.34
N ILE A 96 -2.86 10.48 -11.04
CA ILE A 96 -3.44 10.57 -9.70
C ILE A 96 -2.71 9.70 -8.66
N PHE A 97 -2.02 8.67 -9.12
CA PHE A 97 -1.34 7.68 -8.28
C PHE A 97 0.18 7.90 -8.31
N MET A 98 0.84 7.68 -7.19
CA MET A 98 2.30 7.70 -7.12
C MET A 98 2.86 6.36 -7.62
N GLY A 99 3.74 6.40 -8.61
CA GLY A 99 4.31 5.22 -9.26
C GLY A 99 5.78 4.98 -8.91
N THR A 100 6.44 4.12 -9.68
CA THR A 100 7.85 3.74 -9.49
C THR A 100 8.80 4.95 -9.53
N ASP A 101 8.57 5.87 -10.46
CA ASP A 101 9.44 7.05 -10.67
C ASP A 101 9.28 8.09 -9.55
N ASP A 102 8.21 8.00 -8.77
CA ASP A 102 7.92 8.92 -7.69
C ASP A 102 8.53 8.51 -6.35
N ILE A 103 9.07 7.30 -6.24
CA ILE A 103 9.63 6.76 -5.00
C ILE A 103 10.63 7.74 -4.34
N PRO A 104 11.60 8.34 -5.06
CA PRO A 104 12.53 9.30 -4.45
C PRO A 104 11.81 10.51 -3.82
N SER A 105 10.79 11.04 -4.50
CA SER A 105 9.99 12.17 -4.02
C SER A 105 9.15 11.80 -2.80
N VAL A 106 8.59 10.58 -2.76
CA VAL A 106 7.87 10.05 -1.58
C VAL A 106 8.81 9.96 -0.39
N LEU A 107 10.00 9.38 -0.56
CA LEU A 107 10.98 9.27 0.53
C LEU A 107 11.43 10.66 1.02
N GLY A 108 11.61 11.62 0.11
CA GLY A 108 11.90 13.01 0.43
C GLY A 108 10.78 13.66 1.25
N TYR A 109 9.53 13.49 0.83
CA TYR A 109 8.35 14.01 1.54
C TYR A 109 8.23 13.42 2.95
N LEU A 110 8.39 12.11 3.09
CA LEU A 110 8.36 11.43 4.38
C LEU A 110 9.39 12.04 5.35
N LYS A 111 10.64 12.16 4.89
CA LYS A 111 11.71 12.74 5.70
C LYS A 111 11.43 14.20 6.07
N ALA A 112 10.88 15.00 5.15
CA ALA A 112 10.55 16.40 5.38
C ALA A 112 9.41 16.61 6.38
N ASN A 113 8.49 15.64 6.51
CA ASN A 113 7.33 15.71 7.40
C ASN A 113 7.51 14.90 8.70
N GLY A 114 8.76 14.59 9.08
CA GLY A 114 9.07 13.97 10.37
C GLY A 114 8.84 12.45 10.43
N TYR A 115 8.61 11.79 9.30
CA TYR A 115 8.61 10.33 9.24
C TYR A 115 10.04 9.79 9.25
N THR A 116 10.25 8.69 9.95
CA THR A 116 11.52 7.99 10.03
C THR A 116 11.48 6.77 9.12
N ILE A 117 12.40 6.70 8.16
CA ILE A 117 12.54 5.52 7.30
C ILE A 117 13.44 4.52 8.02
N ASP A 118 12.91 3.35 8.34
CA ASP A 118 13.66 2.29 9.01
C ASP A 118 14.51 1.53 7.98
N THR A 119 15.76 1.95 7.83
CA THR A 119 16.67 1.32 6.88
C THR A 119 17.16 -0.05 7.32
N ASP A 120 17.21 -0.33 8.62
CA ASP A 120 17.79 -1.57 9.12
C ASP A 120 16.82 -2.72 8.97
N LEU A 121 15.55 -2.49 9.30
CA LEU A 121 14.48 -3.44 9.03
C LEU A 121 14.31 -3.62 7.53
N THR A 122 14.32 -2.53 6.75
CA THR A 122 14.27 -2.61 5.28
C THR A 122 15.42 -3.46 4.71
N LYS A 123 16.67 -3.24 5.14
CA LYS A 123 17.83 -4.06 4.73
C LYS A 123 17.70 -5.51 5.16
N MET A 124 17.23 -5.78 6.38
CA MET A 124 17.01 -7.14 6.88
C MET A 124 16.04 -7.88 5.97
N MET A 125 14.96 -7.23 5.54
CA MET A 125 13.94 -7.83 4.68
C MET A 125 14.44 -8.09 3.28
N PHE A 126 15.23 -7.18 2.69
CA PHE A 126 15.86 -7.41 1.39
C PHE A 126 16.98 -8.46 1.39
N LYS A 127 17.66 -8.65 2.53
CA LYS A 127 18.70 -9.68 2.70
C LYS A 127 18.13 -11.04 3.08
N SER A 128 16.88 -11.08 3.55
CA SER A 128 16.22 -12.31 3.96
C SER A 128 15.95 -13.20 2.74
N ARG A 129 16.00 -14.52 2.93
CA ARG A 129 15.48 -15.49 1.96
C ARG A 129 13.96 -15.56 1.98
N VAL A 130 13.33 -14.93 2.96
CA VAL A 130 11.87 -14.81 3.05
C VAL A 130 11.45 -13.64 2.16
N GLU A 131 10.81 -13.95 1.05
CA GLU A 131 10.22 -12.95 0.16
C GLU A 131 9.08 -12.25 0.91
N VAL A 132 9.32 -10.99 1.28
CA VAL A 132 8.28 -10.16 1.91
C VAL A 132 7.71 -9.27 0.84
N GLY A 133 6.48 -9.57 0.47
CA GLY A 133 5.91 -9.16 -0.80
C GLY A 133 5.05 -10.29 -1.36
N GLY A 134 4.94 -10.41 -2.67
CA GLY A 134 4.32 -11.56 -3.32
C GLY A 134 2.84 -11.39 -3.63
N ILE A 135 2.32 -12.35 -4.40
CA ILE A 135 0.91 -12.47 -4.72
C ILE A 135 0.16 -12.74 -3.41
N SER A 136 -0.83 -11.89 -3.10
CA SER A 136 -1.60 -12.06 -1.88
C SER A 136 -2.76 -13.02 -2.10
N ASP A 137 -2.90 -14.03 -1.23
CA ASP A 137 -4.10 -14.89 -1.21
C ASP A 137 -5.39 -14.15 -0.83
N LYS A 138 -5.26 -12.90 -0.35
CA LYS A 138 -6.37 -12.09 0.16
C LYS A 138 -6.69 -10.88 -0.71
N ARG A 139 -5.90 -10.61 -1.75
CA ARG A 139 -6.07 -9.42 -2.60
C ARG A 139 -5.99 -9.81 -4.07
N PHE A 140 -6.73 -9.10 -4.89
CA PHE A 140 -6.78 -9.34 -6.32
C PHE A 140 -5.62 -8.78 -7.11
N SER A 141 -4.64 -8.19 -6.43
CA SER A 141 -3.49 -7.52 -7.02
C SER A 141 -2.32 -8.47 -7.30
N GLY A 142 -1.35 -8.02 -8.09
CA GLY A 142 -0.22 -8.84 -8.53
C GLY A 142 0.92 -8.88 -7.51
N ASP A 143 2.11 -9.25 -8.00
CA ASP A 143 3.31 -9.37 -7.16
C ASP A 143 3.72 -8.01 -6.56
N ARG A 144 3.46 -7.83 -5.27
CA ARG A 144 3.83 -6.62 -4.54
C ARG A 144 5.26 -6.72 -4.03
N LYS A 145 6.01 -5.62 -4.12
CA LYS A 145 7.41 -5.56 -3.66
C LYS A 145 7.53 -4.53 -2.56
N VAL A 146 8.23 -4.87 -1.48
CA VAL A 146 8.51 -3.90 -0.40
C VAL A 146 9.40 -2.78 -0.94
N ILE A 147 9.08 -1.54 -0.59
CA ILE A 147 9.94 -0.36 -0.80
C ILE A 147 10.72 -0.09 0.48
N CYS A 148 10.02 0.19 1.57
CA CYS A 148 10.63 0.47 2.87
C CYS A 148 9.61 0.38 4.01
N PHE A 149 10.16 0.28 5.21
CA PHE A 149 9.42 0.45 6.46
C PHE A 149 9.57 1.88 6.94
N VAL A 150 8.47 2.44 7.44
CA VAL A 150 8.40 3.83 7.86
C VAL A 150 7.73 3.88 9.22
N SER A 151 8.30 4.65 10.15
CA SER A 151 7.75 4.88 11.47
C SER A 151 7.50 6.38 11.73
N GLY A 152 6.43 6.70 12.46
CA GLY A 152 6.08 8.06 12.88
C GLY A 152 5.07 8.76 11.96
N GLY A 153 4.93 10.05 12.19
CA GLY A 153 3.84 10.92 11.73
C GLY A 153 3.30 11.66 12.95
N LEU A 154 3.82 12.86 13.21
CA LEU A 154 3.36 13.73 14.31
C LEU A 154 1.93 14.20 14.08
#